data_AF-Q08ND9-F1
#
_entry.id   AF-Q08ND9-F1
#
_cell.length_a   1.000
_cell.length_b   1.000
_cell.length_c   1.000
_cell.angle_alpha   90.00
_cell.angle_beta   90.00
_cell.angle_gamma   90.00
#
_symmetry.space_group_name_H-M   'P 1'
#
loop_
_entity.id
_entity.type
_entity.pdbx_description
1 polymer ?
#
loop_
_entity_poly.entity_id
_entity_poly.type
_entity_poly.pdbx_seq_one_letter_code
_entity_poly.pdbx_strand_id
1 'polypeptide(L)'
;MNASRSLTPRQRMWHAVALIDVRKARRISPRLDRAAWVRLWVAAPLVVLSWGLLAYGSPLLTGGLRLVVRWGAGLVFLYVAVEVCVALVLLVYGRLGWDPRPLHEDPLLSRTVSEFWNHRWNQIVHRFLRQYVFVPVARRSNVWGGTAAAFGVSALGHAYFMLPAVGPFYAGMMGAFFLLQLPWLGLERVLAVRRWPAPLAHLWTVSLLGGSSPLFIEPILQIVDTWSRG
;
A
#
# COMPACT_ATOMS: atom_id res chain seq x y z
N MET A 1 9.72 21.82 -20.85
CA MET A 1 9.00 20.76 -21.59
C MET A 1 10.04 20.05 -22.43
N ASN A 2 10.47 18.83 -22.06
CA ASN A 2 11.56 18.14 -22.76
C ASN A 2 11.02 16.97 -23.57
N ALA A 3 11.20 17.10 -24.90
CA ALA A 3 11.18 16.10 -25.96
C ALA A 3 10.30 14.85 -25.71
N SER A 4 9.11 14.84 -26.31
CA SER A 4 8.37 13.61 -26.59
C SER A 4 9.18 12.75 -27.58
N ARG A 5 10.15 11.97 -27.07
CA ARG A 5 10.69 10.85 -27.83
C ARG A 5 9.51 9.93 -28.13
N SER A 6 9.16 9.81 -29.41
CA SER A 6 8.12 8.90 -29.85
C SER A 6 8.52 7.48 -29.46
N LEU A 7 7.75 6.87 -28.56
CA LEU A 7 7.95 5.48 -28.17
C LEU A 7 7.77 4.61 -29.42
N THR A 8 8.70 3.70 -29.67
CA THR A 8 8.60 2.71 -30.75
C THR A 8 7.35 1.84 -30.57
N PRO A 9 6.76 1.25 -31.63
CA PRO A 9 5.59 0.37 -31.51
C PRO A 9 5.79 -0.76 -30.48
N ARG A 10 7.00 -1.34 -30.44
CA ARG A 10 7.38 -2.35 -29.45
C ARG A 10 7.37 -1.81 -28.02
N GLN A 11 7.88 -0.59 -27.80
CA GLN A 11 7.83 0.06 -26.48
C GLN A 11 6.39 0.38 -26.09
N ARG A 12 5.53 0.83 -27.01
CA ARG A 12 4.10 1.08 -26.73
C ARG A 12 3.37 -0.20 -26.37
N MET A 13 3.59 -1.28 -27.11
CA MET A 13 3.01 -2.59 -26.80
C MET A 13 3.50 -3.10 -25.45
N TRP A 14 4.79 -2.95 -25.15
CA TRP A 14 5.36 -3.24 -23.84
C TRP A 14 4.74 -2.38 -22.73
N HIS A 15 4.49 -1.08 -22.97
CA HIS A 15 3.79 -0.21 -22.01
C HIS A 15 2.33 -0.62 -21.78
N ALA A 16 1.64 -1.13 -22.80
CA ALA A 16 0.26 -1.56 -22.69
C ALA A 16 0.12 -2.86 -21.87
N VAL A 17 1.12 -3.75 -21.93
CA VAL A 17 1.09 -5.06 -21.24
C VAL A 17 1.91 -5.10 -19.95
N ALA A 18 2.76 -4.11 -19.70
CA ALA A 18 3.56 -4.06 -18.49
C ALA A 18 2.65 -3.82 -17.27
N LEU A 19 2.76 -4.71 -16.28
CA LEU A 19 2.02 -4.63 -15.01
C LEU A 19 2.36 -3.38 -14.19
N ILE A 20 3.48 -2.73 -14.51
CA ILE A 20 4.03 -1.59 -13.77
C ILE A 20 4.68 -0.59 -14.74
N ASP A 21 4.82 0.67 -14.33
CA ASP A 21 5.44 1.71 -15.17
C ASP A 21 6.92 1.42 -15.43
N VAL A 22 7.19 0.77 -16.56
CA VAL A 22 8.52 0.39 -17.04
C VAL A 22 9.36 1.56 -17.55
N ARG A 23 8.80 2.78 -17.68
CA ARG A 23 9.57 3.96 -18.09
C ARG A 23 10.70 4.29 -17.11
N LYS A 24 10.52 3.89 -15.85
CA LYS A 24 11.49 4.12 -14.76
C LYS A 24 12.25 2.85 -14.37
N ALA A 25 11.96 1.71 -15.00
CA ALA A 25 12.68 0.47 -14.76
C ALA A 25 14.08 0.54 -15.40
N ARG A 26 15.10 0.05 -14.67
CA ARG A 26 16.48 0.03 -15.14
C ARG A 26 16.75 -1.30 -15.84
N ARG A 27 17.47 -1.29 -16.96
CA ARG A 27 17.92 -2.53 -17.59
C ARG A 27 19.10 -3.10 -16.80
N ILE A 28 19.07 -4.39 -16.50
CA ILE A 28 20.10 -5.13 -15.77
C ILE A 28 20.40 -6.45 -16.47
N SER A 29 21.51 -7.10 -16.14
CA SER A 29 21.74 -8.49 -16.54
C SER A 29 20.67 -9.39 -15.90
N PRO A 30 20.02 -10.30 -16.66
CA PRO A 30 19.05 -11.24 -16.12
C PRO A 30 19.60 -11.98 -14.90
N ARG A 31 18.87 -11.92 -13.78
CA ARG A 31 19.27 -12.56 -12.53
C ARG A 31 18.07 -12.92 -11.67
N LEU A 32 18.23 -13.92 -10.81
CA LEU A 32 17.30 -14.16 -9.72
C LEU A 32 17.59 -13.15 -8.59
N ASP A 33 16.64 -12.28 -8.28
CA ASP A 33 16.77 -11.39 -7.12
C ASP A 33 16.65 -12.22 -5.83
N ARG A 34 17.80 -12.46 -5.18
CA ARG A 34 17.87 -13.30 -3.96
C ARG A 34 17.07 -12.71 -2.81
N ALA A 35 17.03 -11.38 -2.68
CA ALA A 35 16.26 -10.73 -1.62
C ALA A 35 14.76 -10.92 -1.86
N ALA A 36 14.30 -10.78 -3.11
CA ALA A 36 12.92 -11.08 -3.46
C ALA A 36 12.57 -12.57 -3.24
N TRP A 37 13.51 -13.48 -3.53
CA TRP A 37 13.33 -14.91 -3.29
C TRP A 37 13.16 -15.23 -1.80
N VAL A 38 14.03 -14.70 -0.94
CA VAL A 38 13.90 -14.87 0.53
C VAL A 38 12.58 -14.26 1.02
N ARG A 39 12.24 -13.06 0.55
CA ARG A 39 10.99 -12.36 0.90
C ARG A 39 9.76 -13.21 0.58
N LEU A 40 9.74 -13.85 -0.59
CA LEU A 40 8.67 -14.76 -1.00
C LEU A 40 8.53 -15.95 -0.03
N TRP A 41 9.65 -16.62 0.28
CA TRP A 41 9.65 -17.80 1.15
C TRP A 41 9.29 -17.49 2.60
N VAL A 42 9.55 -16.26 3.07
CA VAL A 42 9.10 -15.80 4.39
C VAL A 42 7.63 -15.39 4.38
N ALA A 43 7.20 -14.63 3.37
CA ALA A 43 5.85 -14.07 3.33
C ALA A 43 4.78 -15.11 2.98
N ALA A 44 5.06 -16.07 2.09
CA ALA A 44 4.06 -17.03 1.63
C ALA A 44 3.48 -17.93 2.75
N PRO A 45 4.28 -18.51 3.67
CA PRO A 45 3.73 -19.24 4.81
C PRO A 45 2.89 -18.34 5.73
N LEU A 46 3.29 -17.08 5.92
CA LEU A 46 2.53 -16.13 6.73
C LEU A 46 1.18 -15.78 6.11
N VAL A 47 1.07 -15.77 4.78
CA VAL A 47 -0.22 -15.60 4.07
C VAL A 47 -1.15 -16.76 4.45
N VAL A 48 -0.66 -18.00 4.37
CA VAL A 48 -1.44 -19.19 4.70
C VAL A 48 -1.85 -19.20 6.18
N LEU A 49 -0.93 -18.89 7.09
CA LEU A 49 -1.20 -18.88 8.53
C LEU A 49 -2.21 -17.79 8.92
N SER A 50 -2.01 -16.56 8.42
CA SER A 50 -2.95 -15.46 8.69
C SER A 50 -4.32 -15.69 8.06
N TRP A 51 -4.38 -16.27 6.87
CA TRP A 51 -5.63 -16.72 6.26
C TRP A 51 -6.32 -17.81 7.09
N GLY A 52 -5.58 -18.84 7.53
CA GLY A 52 -6.13 -19.89 8.40
C GLY A 52 -6.68 -19.34 9.72
N LEU A 53 -6.00 -18.37 10.31
CA LEU A 53 -6.48 -17.66 11.50
C LEU A 53 -7.76 -16.87 11.20
N LEU A 54 -7.89 -16.24 10.04
CA LEU A 54 -9.12 -15.55 9.62
C LEU A 54 -10.28 -16.51 9.36
N ALA A 55 -10.03 -17.59 8.61
CA ALA A 55 -11.05 -18.52 8.14
C ALA A 55 -11.54 -19.48 9.23
N TYR A 56 -10.63 -19.94 10.10
CA TYR A 56 -10.93 -21.00 11.07
C TYR A 56 -10.76 -20.54 12.52
N GLY A 57 -9.82 -19.64 12.82
CA GLY A 57 -9.56 -19.22 14.21
C GLY A 57 -10.49 -18.12 14.71
N SER A 58 -10.62 -17.02 13.96
CA SER A 58 -11.44 -15.86 14.31
C SER A 58 -12.92 -16.21 14.56
N PRO A 59 -13.57 -17.10 13.77
CA PRO A 59 -14.96 -17.50 14.03
C PRO A 59 -15.18 -18.23 15.36
N LEU A 60 -14.14 -18.82 15.96
CA LEU A 60 -14.24 -19.51 17.26
C LEU A 60 -14.23 -18.54 18.45
N LEU A 61 -13.93 -17.27 18.21
CA LEU A 61 -13.85 -16.23 19.24
C LEU A 61 -15.14 -15.41 19.28
N THR A 62 -15.37 -14.70 20.37
CA THR A 62 -16.54 -13.83 20.55
C THR A 62 -16.15 -12.42 21.01
N GLY A 63 -17.09 -11.48 20.89
CA GLY A 63 -16.94 -10.11 21.37
C GLY A 63 -15.72 -9.36 20.80
N GLY A 64 -15.11 -8.51 21.64
CA GLY A 64 -13.95 -7.70 21.25
C GLY A 64 -12.71 -8.50 20.88
N LEU A 65 -12.49 -9.67 21.52
CA LEU A 65 -11.35 -10.53 21.21
C LEU A 65 -11.40 -11.03 19.76
N ARG A 66 -12.60 -11.40 19.28
CA ARG A 66 -12.81 -11.76 17.87
C ARG A 66 -12.40 -10.63 16.94
N LEU A 67 -12.79 -9.38 17.24
CA LEU A 67 -12.48 -8.22 16.41
C LEU A 67 -10.97 -7.94 16.37
N VAL A 68 -10.29 -8.00 17.52
CA VAL A 68 -8.84 -7.83 17.61
C VAL A 68 -8.12 -8.88 16.76
N VAL A 69 -8.49 -10.15 16.90
CA VAL A 69 -7.88 -11.24 16.13
C VAL A 69 -8.20 -11.10 14.64
N ARG A 70 -9.45 -10.78 14.28
CA ARG A 70 -9.86 -10.59 12.89
C ARG A 70 -9.08 -9.47 12.22
N TRP A 71 -9.03 -8.29 12.83
CA TRP A 71 -8.33 -7.14 12.24
C TRP A 71 -6.82 -7.31 12.26
N GLY A 72 -6.26 -7.89 13.33
CA GLY A 72 -4.84 -8.20 13.42
C GLY A 72 -4.40 -9.21 12.36
N ALA A 73 -5.11 -10.33 12.24
CA ALA A 73 -4.84 -11.33 11.21
C ALA A 73 -5.07 -10.79 9.80
N GLY A 74 -6.11 -9.97 9.60
CA GLY A 74 -6.40 -9.30 8.34
C GLY A 74 -5.32 -8.32 7.91
N LEU A 75 -4.79 -7.54 8.86
CA LEU A 75 -3.67 -6.64 8.62
C LEU A 75 -2.40 -7.40 8.22
N VAL A 76 -2.07 -8.46 8.96
CA VAL A 76 -0.93 -9.32 8.64
C VAL A 76 -1.11 -9.93 7.26
N PHE A 77 -2.27 -10.56 7.00
CA PHE A 77 -2.60 -11.19 5.73
C PHE A 77 -2.42 -10.23 4.56
N LEU A 78 -3.03 -9.05 4.62
CA LEU A 78 -2.91 -8.06 3.56
C LEU A 78 -1.46 -7.63 3.35
N TYR A 79 -0.75 -7.31 4.43
CA TYR A 79 0.64 -6.86 4.36
C TYR A 79 1.50 -7.93 3.68
N VAL A 80 1.45 -9.18 4.16
CA VAL A 80 2.28 -10.25 3.60
C VAL A 80 1.84 -10.68 2.20
N ALA A 81 0.56 -10.57 1.84
CA ALA A 81 0.08 -10.80 0.49
C ALA A 81 0.66 -9.75 -0.49
N VAL A 82 0.71 -8.48 -0.09
CA VAL A 82 1.39 -7.43 -0.87
C VAL A 82 2.89 -7.74 -1.01
N GLU A 83 3.55 -8.21 0.05
CA GLU A 83 4.97 -8.59 0.00
C GLU A 83 5.22 -9.76 -0.97
N VAL A 84 4.33 -10.77 -0.99
CA VAL A 84 4.37 -11.85 -1.99
C VAL A 84 4.23 -11.29 -3.40
N CYS A 85 3.24 -10.43 -3.65
CA CYS A 85 3.04 -9.81 -4.97
C CYS A 85 4.27 -9.02 -5.43
N VAL A 86 4.85 -8.20 -4.54
CA VAL A 86 6.07 -7.43 -4.83
C VAL A 86 7.25 -8.35 -5.13
N ALA A 87 7.44 -9.40 -4.32
CA ALA A 87 8.50 -10.38 -4.55
C ALA A 87 8.36 -11.05 -5.92
N LEU A 88 7.15 -11.50 -6.29
CA LEU A 88 6.88 -12.10 -7.59
C LEU A 88 7.17 -11.14 -8.75
N VAL A 89 6.76 -9.87 -8.65
CA VAL A 89 7.09 -8.85 -9.65
C VAL A 89 8.60 -8.68 -9.80
N LEU A 90 9.35 -8.58 -8.70
CA LEU A 90 10.81 -8.44 -8.74
C LEU A 90 11.49 -9.66 -9.34
N LEU A 91 11.01 -10.87 -9.02
CA LEU A 91 11.53 -12.12 -9.58
C LEU A 91 11.30 -12.19 -11.09
N VAL A 92 10.08 -11.92 -11.55
CA VAL A 92 9.73 -11.94 -12.99
C VAL A 92 10.54 -10.88 -13.74
N TYR A 93 10.54 -9.63 -13.29
CA TYR A 93 11.28 -8.55 -13.97
C TYR A 93 12.80 -8.79 -13.93
N GLY A 94 13.34 -9.29 -12.82
CA GLY A 94 14.76 -9.64 -12.71
C GLY A 94 15.19 -10.72 -13.71
N ARG A 95 14.34 -11.73 -13.94
CA ARG A 95 14.57 -12.75 -14.98
C ARG A 95 14.47 -12.19 -16.40
N LEU A 96 13.63 -11.18 -16.61
CA LEU A 96 13.50 -10.48 -17.90
C LEU A 96 14.61 -9.42 -18.12
N GLY A 97 15.54 -9.24 -17.18
CA GLY A 97 16.62 -8.26 -17.30
C GLY A 97 16.22 -6.82 -16.96
N TRP A 98 15.25 -6.65 -16.08
CA TRP A 98 14.74 -5.35 -15.63
C TRP A 98 14.71 -5.24 -14.11
N ASP A 99 14.99 -4.03 -13.62
CA ASP A 99 14.85 -3.66 -12.22
C ASP A 99 13.78 -2.59 -12.07
N PRO A 100 12.58 -2.95 -11.57
CA PRO A 100 11.46 -2.02 -11.44
C PRO A 100 11.47 -1.21 -10.15
N ARG A 101 12.50 -1.36 -9.31
CA ARG A 101 12.56 -0.67 -8.02
C ARG A 101 12.56 0.86 -8.17
N PRO A 102 12.00 1.58 -7.17
CA PRO A 102 11.42 1.04 -5.93
C PRO A 102 9.94 0.66 -6.10
N LEU A 103 9.51 -0.41 -5.43
CA LEU A 103 8.12 -0.89 -5.40
C LEU A 103 7.53 -0.79 -3.98
N HIS A 104 8.27 -1.29 -3.01
CA HIS A 104 7.92 -1.40 -1.60
C HIS A 104 9.24 -1.45 -0.81
N GLU A 105 9.43 -0.60 0.20
CA GLU A 105 10.71 -0.47 0.94
C GLU A 105 10.49 -0.59 2.45
N ASP A 106 10.30 -1.82 2.91
CA ASP A 106 10.15 -2.20 4.33
C ASP A 106 9.29 -1.21 5.14
N PRO A 107 7.98 -1.07 4.84
CA PRO A 107 7.12 -0.07 5.48
C PRO A 107 6.95 -0.23 6.97
N LEU A 108 7.13 -1.44 7.49
CA LEU A 108 7.16 -1.69 8.93
C LEU A 108 8.38 -1.05 9.61
N LEU A 109 9.35 -0.48 8.89
CA LEU A 109 10.46 0.28 9.49
C LEU A 109 10.22 1.79 9.49
N SER A 110 9.03 2.24 9.10
CA SER A 110 8.69 3.67 9.08
C SER A 110 8.77 4.27 10.47
N ARG A 111 9.40 5.44 10.57
CA ARG A 111 9.49 6.24 11.80
C ARG A 111 8.51 7.40 11.80
N THR A 112 7.91 7.69 10.64
CA THR A 112 6.83 8.67 10.52
C THR A 112 5.77 8.18 9.54
N VAL A 113 4.52 8.63 9.69
CA VAL A 113 3.42 8.40 8.74
C VAL A 113 3.79 9.00 7.38
N SER A 114 4.47 10.14 7.37
CA SER A 114 5.01 10.73 6.14
C SER A 114 6.02 9.82 5.45
N GLU A 115 6.94 9.20 6.20
CA GLU A 115 7.93 8.26 5.64
C GLU A 115 7.25 7.02 5.06
N PHE A 116 6.26 6.48 5.77
CA PHE A 116 5.46 5.35 5.31
C PHE A 116 4.86 5.61 3.92
N TRP A 117 4.11 6.71 3.75
CA TRP A 117 3.40 6.99 2.50
C TRP A 117 4.30 7.52 1.36
N ASN A 118 5.39 8.20 1.69
CA ASN A 118 6.24 8.84 0.67
C ASN A 118 7.34 7.92 0.15
N HIS A 119 7.90 7.06 1.00
CA HIS A 119 9.14 6.34 0.67
C HIS A 119 8.98 4.82 0.69
N ARG A 120 8.07 4.30 1.51
CA ARG A 120 8.09 2.87 1.83
C ARG A 120 6.92 2.10 1.24
N TRP A 121 5.70 2.60 1.42
CA TRP A 121 4.48 1.93 0.98
C TRP A 121 4.16 2.28 -0.48
N ASN A 122 3.87 1.24 -1.27
CA ASN A 122 3.34 1.31 -2.64
C ASN A 122 3.90 2.48 -3.50
N GLN A 123 5.18 2.38 -3.81
CA GLN A 123 5.92 3.44 -4.52
C GLN A 123 5.41 3.67 -5.96
N ILE A 124 4.70 2.71 -6.54
CA ILE A 124 4.02 2.89 -7.83
C ILE A 124 2.91 3.93 -7.69
N VAL A 125 1.99 3.73 -6.74
CA VAL A 125 0.87 4.65 -6.51
C VAL A 125 1.37 6.01 -6.01
N HIS A 126 2.37 6.02 -5.11
CA HIS A 126 2.99 7.28 -4.68
C HIS A 126 3.49 8.10 -5.88
N ARG A 127 4.26 7.49 -6.79
CA ARG A 127 4.78 8.19 -7.98
C ARG A 127 3.66 8.72 -8.87
N PHE A 128 2.62 7.93 -9.08
CA PHE A 128 1.45 8.32 -9.87
C PHE A 128 0.77 9.55 -9.26
N LEU A 129 0.35 9.46 -8.00
CA LEU A 129 -0.32 10.56 -7.31
C LEU A 129 0.59 11.79 -7.20
N ARG A 130 1.89 11.60 -6.96
CA ARG A 130 2.86 12.69 -6.91
C ARG A 130 2.88 13.47 -8.22
N GLN A 131 3.00 12.76 -9.34
CA GLN A 131 3.15 13.36 -10.66
C GLN A 131 1.86 14.00 -11.18
N TYR A 132 0.73 13.33 -10.97
CA TYR A 132 -0.53 13.71 -11.62
C TYR A 132 -1.51 14.47 -10.71
N VAL A 133 -1.32 14.44 -9.39
CA VAL A 133 -2.22 15.10 -8.43
C VAL A 133 -1.46 16.09 -7.56
N PHE A 134 -0.50 15.62 -6.76
CA PHE A 134 0.19 16.44 -5.76
C PHE A 134 0.94 17.62 -6.37
N VAL A 135 1.87 17.39 -7.32
CA VAL A 135 2.70 18.47 -7.88
C VAL A 135 1.84 19.53 -8.60
N PRO A 136 0.87 19.16 -9.46
CA PRO A 136 -0.01 20.15 -10.09
C PRO A 136 -0.82 20.99 -9.09
N VAL A 137 -1.34 20.37 -8.03
CA VAL A 137 -2.16 21.09 -7.02
C VAL A 137 -1.29 21.92 -6.08
N ALA A 138 -0.17 21.39 -5.62
CA ALA A 138 0.74 22.07 -4.69
C ALA A 138 1.35 23.34 -5.31
N ARG A 139 1.59 23.35 -6.63
CA ARG A 139 2.06 24.54 -7.36
C ARG A 139 1.03 25.68 -7.41
N ARG A 140 -0.26 25.36 -7.33
CA ARG A 140 -1.36 26.35 -7.39
C ARG A 140 -1.90 26.73 -6.01
N SER A 141 -1.58 25.93 -4.99
CA SER A 141 -2.03 26.13 -3.61
C SER A 141 -0.81 26.15 -2.69
N ASN A 142 -0.55 25.05 -2.00
CA ASN A 142 0.64 24.84 -1.18
C ASN A 142 0.83 23.32 -0.98
N VAL A 143 1.88 22.95 -0.23
CA VAL A 143 2.18 21.54 0.07
C VAL A 143 0.99 20.82 0.72
N TRP A 144 0.27 21.47 1.62
CA TRP A 144 -0.90 20.88 2.28
C TRP A 144 -2.07 20.65 1.34
N GLY A 145 -2.36 21.61 0.45
CA GLY A 145 -3.39 21.45 -0.59
C GLY A 145 -3.06 20.30 -1.54
N GLY A 146 -1.79 20.15 -1.93
CA GLY A 146 -1.33 19.00 -2.70
C GLY A 146 -1.48 17.67 -1.96
N THR A 147 -1.12 17.62 -0.68
CA THR A 147 -1.27 16.42 0.16
C THR A 147 -2.74 16.03 0.33
N ALA A 148 -3.61 17.01 0.63
CA ALA A 148 -5.05 16.81 0.76
C ALA A 148 -5.66 16.26 -0.54
N ALA A 149 -5.28 16.83 -1.69
CA ALA A 149 -5.75 16.33 -2.99
C ALA A 149 -5.28 14.90 -3.27
N ALA A 150 -4.02 14.56 -2.95
CA ALA A 150 -3.50 13.21 -3.16
C ALA A 150 -4.24 12.17 -2.33
N PHE A 151 -4.47 12.44 -1.03
CA PHE A 151 -5.26 11.55 -0.17
C PHE A 151 -6.74 11.54 -0.55
N GLY A 152 -7.31 12.66 -0.98
CA GLY A 152 -8.70 12.73 -1.47
C GLY A 152 -8.92 11.88 -2.71
N VAL A 153 -8.04 11.98 -3.71
CA VAL A 153 -8.09 11.12 -4.91
C VAL A 153 -7.90 9.65 -4.53
N SER A 154 -6.99 9.35 -3.60
CA SER A 154 -6.81 7.98 -3.11
C SER A 154 -8.06 7.45 -2.40
N ALA A 155 -8.69 8.25 -1.54
CA ALA A 155 -9.92 7.90 -0.83
C ALA A 155 -11.06 7.61 -1.81
N LEU A 156 -11.27 8.48 -2.80
CA LEU A 156 -12.30 8.30 -3.83
C LEU A 156 -12.05 7.05 -4.67
N GLY A 157 -10.80 6.82 -5.10
CA GLY A 157 -10.46 5.64 -5.88
C GLY A 157 -10.73 4.33 -5.13
N HIS A 158 -10.31 4.25 -3.87
CA HIS A 158 -10.55 3.06 -3.05
C HIS A 158 -12.03 2.86 -2.73
N ALA A 159 -12.76 3.93 -2.36
CA ALA A 159 -14.19 3.85 -2.14
C ALA A 159 -14.93 3.40 -3.40
N TYR A 160 -14.55 3.92 -4.58
CA TYR A 160 -15.14 3.53 -5.85
C TYR A 160 -14.95 2.03 -6.15
N PHE A 161 -13.75 1.49 -5.95
CA PHE A 161 -13.50 0.05 -6.16
C PHE A 161 -14.24 -0.84 -5.15
N MET A 162 -14.41 -0.37 -3.91
CA MET A 162 -15.09 -1.12 -2.86
C MET A 162 -16.62 -1.08 -2.99
N LEU A 163 -17.18 0.02 -3.50
CA LEU A 163 -18.62 0.26 -3.56
C LEU A 163 -19.44 -0.89 -4.16
N PRO A 164 -19.10 -1.46 -5.34
CA PRO A 164 -19.88 -2.57 -5.90
C PRO A 164 -19.69 -3.88 -5.14
N ALA A 165 -18.57 -4.06 -4.42
CA ALA A 165 -18.25 -5.31 -3.75
C ALA A 165 -18.85 -5.41 -2.34
N VAL A 166 -18.89 -4.30 -1.61
CA VAL A 166 -19.25 -4.29 -0.18
C VAL A 166 -20.25 -3.19 0.20
N GLY A 167 -20.76 -2.43 -0.78
CA GLY A 167 -21.74 -1.38 -0.55
C GLY A 167 -21.17 -0.10 0.07
N PRO A 168 -22.00 0.94 0.22
CA PRO A 168 -21.56 2.30 0.54
C PRO A 168 -20.94 2.45 1.93
N PHE A 169 -21.39 1.66 2.91
CA PHE A 169 -20.87 1.74 4.28
C PHE A 169 -19.38 1.35 4.34
N TYR A 170 -19.04 0.14 3.89
CA TYR A 170 -17.67 -0.35 3.91
C TYR A 170 -16.77 0.39 2.89
N ALA A 171 -17.32 0.81 1.75
CA ALA A 171 -16.60 1.71 0.84
C ALA A 171 -16.25 3.05 1.50
N GLY A 172 -17.20 3.63 2.24
CA GLY A 172 -16.99 4.85 3.02
C GLY A 172 -15.94 4.68 4.11
N MET A 173 -15.93 3.54 4.81
CA MET A 173 -14.87 3.22 5.78
C MET A 173 -13.48 3.23 5.15
N MET A 174 -13.31 2.57 3.99
CA MET A 174 -12.02 2.56 3.31
C MET A 174 -11.62 3.95 2.82
N GLY A 175 -12.56 4.75 2.33
CA GLY A 175 -12.30 6.16 2.01
C GLY A 175 -11.85 6.96 3.25
N ALA A 176 -12.51 6.75 4.38
CA ALA A 176 -12.18 7.42 5.64
C ALA A 176 -10.76 7.09 6.14
N PHE A 177 -10.28 5.86 5.92
CA PHE A 177 -8.89 5.49 6.22
C PHE A 177 -7.87 6.44 5.57
N PHE A 178 -8.06 6.76 4.29
CA PHE A 178 -7.15 7.65 3.55
C PHE A 178 -7.29 9.10 3.98
N LEU A 179 -8.50 9.58 4.25
CA LEU A 179 -8.72 10.94 4.73
C LEU A 179 -8.13 11.16 6.12
N LEU A 180 -8.18 10.15 6.99
CA LEU A 180 -7.64 10.18 8.34
C LEU A 180 -6.10 10.36 8.37
N GLN A 181 -5.40 10.10 7.26
CA GLN A 181 -3.96 10.34 7.20
C GLN A 181 -3.61 11.84 7.28
N LEU A 182 -4.51 12.73 6.87
CA LEU A 182 -4.28 14.18 6.93
C LEU A 182 -4.10 14.72 8.35
N PRO A 183 -5.02 14.46 9.31
CA PRO A 183 -4.79 14.87 10.70
C PRO A 183 -3.57 14.17 11.32
N TRP A 184 -3.25 12.93 10.95
CA TRP A 184 -2.02 12.26 11.42
C TRP A 184 -0.75 12.97 10.96
N LEU A 185 -0.68 13.39 9.70
CA LEU A 185 0.43 14.17 9.19
C LEU A 185 0.51 15.56 9.86
N GLY A 186 -0.64 16.17 10.14
CA GLY A 186 -0.72 17.43 10.89
C GLY A 186 -0.16 17.29 12.30
N LEU A 187 -0.62 16.28 13.04
CA LEU A 187 -0.19 15.98 14.39
C LEU A 187 1.29 15.59 14.45
N GLU A 188 1.75 14.75 13.52
CA GLU A 188 3.16 14.40 13.35
C GLU A 188 4.05 15.64 13.20
N ARG A 189 3.61 16.62 12.43
CA ARG A 189 4.33 17.88 12.22
C ARG A 189 4.35 18.73 13.50
N VAL A 190 3.20 18.87 14.18
CA VAL A 190 3.07 19.67 15.42
C VAL A 190 3.93 19.07 16.54
N LEU A 191 3.90 17.76 16.70
CA LEU A 191 4.70 17.04 17.70
C LEU A 191 6.18 16.89 17.31
N ALA A 192 6.54 17.32 16.11
CA ALA A 192 7.87 17.18 15.53
C ALA A 192 8.44 15.75 15.67
N VAL A 193 7.61 14.73 15.40
CA VAL A 193 7.94 13.30 15.63
C VAL A 193 9.24 12.89 14.96
N ARG A 194 9.60 13.52 13.83
CA ARG A 194 10.89 13.30 13.17
C ARG A 194 12.12 13.56 14.05
N ARG A 195 11.98 14.35 15.12
CA ARG A 195 13.04 14.67 16.10
C ARG A 195 13.05 13.72 17.30
N TRP A 196 12.06 12.83 17.42
CA TRP A 196 11.99 11.89 18.53
C TRP A 196 13.05 10.78 18.39
N PRO A 197 13.40 10.10 19.49
CA PRO A 197 14.17 8.86 19.44
C PRO A 197 13.51 7.86 18.48
N ALA A 198 14.34 7.18 17.67
CA ALA A 198 13.85 6.30 16.61
C ALA A 198 12.83 5.23 17.08
N PRO A 199 12.99 4.56 18.24
CA PRO A 199 12.01 3.60 18.71
C PRO A 199 10.64 4.21 19.02
N LEU A 200 10.62 5.43 19.58
CA LEU A 200 9.37 6.12 19.94
C LEU A 200 8.64 6.61 18.69
N ALA A 201 9.38 7.17 17.72
CA ALA A 201 8.83 7.59 16.43
C ALA A 201 8.25 6.39 15.65
N HIS A 202 8.95 5.26 15.70
CA HIS A 202 8.49 4.02 15.13
C HIS A 202 7.21 3.51 15.80
N LEU A 203 7.21 3.39 17.14
CA LEU A 203 6.04 2.98 17.92
C LEU A 203 4.82 3.87 17.65
N TRP A 204 5.01 5.19 17.62
CA TRP A 204 4.00 6.16 17.24
C TRP A 204 3.39 5.84 15.86
N THR A 205 4.25 5.64 14.87
CA THR A 205 3.84 5.41 13.48
C THR A 205 3.06 4.12 13.33
N VAL A 206 3.55 3.01 13.88
CA VAL A 206 2.85 1.71 13.80
C VAL A 206 1.56 1.71 14.60
N SER A 207 1.50 2.45 15.72
CA SER A 207 0.28 2.56 16.52
C SER A 207 -0.82 3.31 15.78
N LEU A 208 -0.50 4.43 15.11
CA LEU A 208 -1.49 5.16 14.31
C LEU A 208 -1.94 4.36 13.09
N LEU A 209 -1.01 3.76 12.35
CA LEU A 209 -1.33 2.98 11.17
C LEU A 209 -2.11 1.71 11.53
N GLY A 210 -1.70 0.98 12.57
CA GLY A 210 -2.39 -0.21 13.05
C GLY A 210 -3.73 0.11 13.70
N GLY A 211 -3.80 1.17 14.51
CA GLY A 211 -5.06 1.59 15.15
C GLY A 211 -6.11 2.08 14.15
N SER A 212 -5.68 2.68 13.03
CA SER A 212 -6.59 3.08 11.95
C SER A 212 -6.83 1.99 10.90
N SER A 213 -6.06 0.89 10.90
CA SER A 213 -6.15 -0.15 9.89
C SER A 213 -7.53 -0.83 9.80
N PRO A 214 -8.36 -0.97 10.85
CA PRO A 214 -9.70 -1.54 10.70
C PRO A 214 -10.57 -0.83 9.66
N LEU A 215 -10.37 0.48 9.46
CA LEU A 215 -11.07 1.25 8.42
C LEU A 215 -10.73 0.77 7.00
N PHE A 216 -9.54 0.20 6.80
CA PHE A 216 -9.09 -0.36 5.53
C PHE A 216 -9.30 -1.87 5.45
N ILE A 217 -9.02 -2.59 6.53
CA ILE A 217 -9.00 -4.06 6.59
C ILE A 217 -10.41 -4.63 6.60
N GLU A 218 -11.33 -4.08 7.40
CA GLU A 218 -12.67 -4.64 7.50
C GLU A 218 -13.40 -4.65 6.13
N PRO A 219 -13.40 -3.58 5.33
CA PRO A 219 -13.96 -3.62 3.99
C PRO A 219 -13.38 -4.73 3.09
N ILE A 220 -12.08 -5.03 3.19
CA ILE A 220 -11.46 -6.13 2.42
C ILE A 220 -11.96 -7.49 2.92
N LEU A 221 -12.04 -7.67 4.23
CA LEU A 221 -12.53 -8.92 4.80
C LEU A 221 -14.01 -9.16 4.47
N GLN A 222 -14.81 -8.11 4.31
CA GLN A 222 -16.20 -8.22 3.86
C GLN A 222 -16.32 -8.71 2.40
N ILE A 223 -15.33 -8.45 1.54
CA ILE A 223 -15.28 -9.07 0.22
C ILE A 223 -15.15 -10.59 0.40
N VAL A 224 -14.21 -11.04 1.22
CA VAL A 224 -14.03 -12.48 1.44
C VAL A 224 -15.30 -13.14 2.00
N ASP A 225 -15.91 -12.50 3.01
CA ASP A 225 -17.09 -13.04 3.67
C ASP A 225 -18.30 -13.11 2.73
N THR A 226 -18.50 -12.11 1.86
CA THR A 226 -19.61 -12.12 0.90
C THR A 226 -19.48 -13.25 -0.12
N TRP A 227 -18.27 -13.51 -0.61
CA TRP A 227 -18.01 -14.61 -1.57
C TRP A 227 -18.09 -15.99 -0.92
N SER A 228 -17.81 -16.11 0.38
CA SER A 228 -17.91 -17.39 1.11
C SER A 228 -19.36 -17.82 1.40
N ARG A 229 -20.33 -16.92 1.28
CA ARG A 229 -21.74 -17.13 1.64
C ARG A 229 -22.67 -17.31 0.44
N GLY A 230 -22.18 -17.10 -0.78
CA GLY A 230 -22.90 -17.34 -2.04
C GLY A 230 -22.52 -18.68 -2.64
#